data_AF-A0A6B0TYB1-F1
#
_entry.id   AF-A0A6B0TYB1-F1
#
_cell.length_a   1.000
_cell.length_b   1.000
_cell.length_c   1.000
_cell.angle_alpha   90.00
_cell.angle_beta   90.00
_cell.angle_gamma   90.00
#
_symmetry.space_group_name_H-M   'P 1'
#
loop_
_entity.id
_entity.type
_entity.pdbx_description
1 polymer ?
#
loop_
_entity_poly.entity_id
_entity_poly.type
_entity_poly.pdbx_seq_one_letter_code
_entity_poly.pdbx_strand_id
1 'polypeptide(L)'
;TEEALIKRESDPCEWGRTVGCLRYPSMAKLCIKYLAIPATSVKSERVFSVAGGVVSARRERLLPDHVQQLIFLHHNLQDKLQLEF
;
A
#
# COMPACT_ATOMS: atom_id res chain seq x y z
N THR A 1 20.48 28.64 -4.81
CA THR A 1 19.05 28.96 -4.97
C THR A 1 18.33 28.19 -3.89
N GLU A 2 17.82 28.85 -2.85
CA GLU A 2 17.06 28.17 -1.80
C GLU A 2 15.78 27.58 -2.40
N GLU A 3 15.54 26.29 -2.18
CA GLU A 3 14.28 25.66 -2.57
C GLU A 3 13.23 25.90 -1.50
N ALA A 4 12.00 26.15 -1.92
CA ALA A 4 10.88 26.28 -1.00
C ALA A 4 10.63 24.93 -0.30
N LEU A 5 10.55 24.96 1.02
CA LEU A 5 10.26 23.77 1.83
C LEU A 5 8.85 23.25 1.53
N ILE A 6 8.74 21.93 1.43
CA ILE A 6 7.44 21.24 1.31
C ILE A 6 6.69 21.40 2.64
N LYS A 7 5.38 21.68 2.58
CA LYS A 7 4.54 21.77 3.78
C LYS A 7 4.52 20.41 4.49
N ARG A 8 4.43 20.41 5.83
CA ARG A 8 4.50 19.19 6.63
C ARG A 8 3.33 18.24 6.38
N GLU A 9 2.21 18.79 5.95
CA GLU A 9 0.96 18.08 5.70
C GLU A 9 0.89 17.50 4.28
N SER A 10 1.87 17.81 3.41
CA SER A 10 1.91 17.31 2.03
C SER A 10 2.47 15.90 1.94
N ASP A 11 1.97 15.09 1.01
CA ASP A 11 2.50 13.75 0.74
C ASP A 11 3.88 13.85 0.05
N PRO A 12 4.96 13.34 0.67
CA PRO A 12 6.28 13.31 0.05
C PRO A 12 6.33 12.49 -1.25
N CYS A 13 5.47 11.47 -1.39
CA CYS A 13 5.38 10.67 -2.61
C CYS A 13 4.73 11.46 -3.75
N GLU A 14 3.75 12.31 -3.45
CA GLU A 14 3.13 13.21 -4.42
C GLU A 14 4.13 14.25 -4.95
N TRP A 15 4.93 14.85 -4.06
CA TRP A 15 6.02 15.73 -4.48
C TRP A 15 7.02 15.00 -5.39
N GLY A 16 7.38 13.76 -5.04
CA GLY A 16 8.27 12.93 -5.84
C GLY A 16 7.72 12.66 -7.24
N ARG A 17 6.40 12.46 -7.39
CA ARG A 17 5.75 12.21 -8.69
C ARG A 17 5.57 13.47 -9.55
N THR A 18 5.61 14.67 -8.95
CA THR A 18 5.31 15.94 -9.63
C THR A 18 6.58 16.78 -9.84
N VAL A 19 7.03 17.47 -8.80
CA VAL A 19 8.16 18.40 -8.84
C VAL A 19 9.48 17.63 -8.83
N GLY A 20 9.57 16.60 -7.99
CA GLY A 20 10.77 15.79 -7.83
C GLY A 20 11.16 15.04 -9.11
N CYS A 21 10.19 14.52 -9.87
CA CYS A 21 10.49 13.74 -11.08
C CYS A 21 11.06 14.60 -12.22
N LEU A 22 10.62 15.86 -12.33
CA LEU A 22 11.09 16.81 -13.34
C LEU A 22 12.48 17.36 -13.01
N ARG A 23 12.75 17.63 -11.72
CA ARG A 23 13.98 18.29 -11.29
C ARG A 23 15.08 17.32 -10.84
N TYR A 24 14.69 16.18 -10.26
CA TYR A 24 15.58 15.18 -9.68
C TYR A 24 15.12 13.75 -10.01
N PRO A 25 15.10 13.35 -11.30
CA PRO A 25 14.48 12.10 -11.74
C PRO A 25 15.04 10.84 -11.03
N SER A 26 16.35 10.77 -10.79
CA SER A 26 16.97 9.65 -10.09
C SER A 26 16.62 9.63 -8.60
N MET A 27 16.62 10.79 -7.94
CA MET A 27 16.30 10.90 -6.52
C MET A 27 14.81 10.64 -6.27
N ALA A 28 13.94 11.19 -7.12
CA ALA A 28 12.49 10.97 -7.06
C ALA A 28 12.13 9.49 -7.16
N LYS A 29 12.81 8.72 -8.03
CA LYS A 29 12.63 7.26 -8.12
C LYS A 29 12.96 6.57 -6.79
N LEU A 30 14.04 6.98 -6.13
CA LEU A 30 14.42 6.43 -4.82
C LEU A 30 13.42 6.83 -3.74
N CYS A 31 13.05 8.12 -3.67
CA CYS A 31 12.07 8.62 -2.71
C CYS A 31 10.74 7.88 -2.82
N ILE A 32 10.18 7.76 -4.02
CA ILE A 32 8.92 7.03 -4.24
C ILE A 32 9.07 5.56 -3.82
N LYS A 33 10.19 4.91 -4.17
CA LYS A 33 10.42 3.50 -3.85
C LYS A 33 10.51 3.25 -2.34
N TYR A 34 11.21 4.09 -1.61
CA TYR A 34 11.48 3.85 -0.19
C TYR A 34 10.44 4.45 0.75
N LEU A 35 9.83 5.59 0.40
CA LEU A 35 8.81 6.24 1.23
C LEU A 35 7.43 5.57 1.10
N ALA A 36 7.18 4.84 0.00
CA ALA A 36 5.96 4.05 -0.16
C ALA A 36 5.95 2.78 0.72
N ILE A 37 7.09 2.38 1.26
CA ILE A 37 7.19 1.19 2.12
C ILE A 37 6.62 1.55 3.49
N PRO A 38 5.59 0.85 3.98
CA PRO A 38 5.09 1.07 5.32
C PRO A 38 6.20 0.78 6.33
N ALA A 39 6.39 1.68 7.30
CA ALA A 39 7.42 1.54 8.33
C ALA A 39 7.18 0.35 9.29
N THR A 40 6.00 -0.26 9.25
CA THR A 40 5.57 -1.30 10.19
C THR A 40 4.94 -2.50 9.48
N SER A 41 5.07 -3.68 10.08
CA SER A 41 4.43 -4.93 9.66
C SER A 41 2.91 -4.96 9.85
N VAL A 42 2.35 -3.93 10.49
CA VAL A 42 0.92 -3.85 10.88
C VAL A 42 -0.03 -4.06 9.70
N LYS A 43 0.32 -3.59 8.49
CA LYS A 43 -0.50 -3.83 7.29
C LYS A 43 -0.55 -5.33 6.95
N SER A 44 0.59 -6.00 7.01
CA SER A 44 0.71 -7.44 6.78
C SER A 44 -0.06 -8.23 7.84
N GLU A 45 0.08 -7.86 9.11
CA GLU A 45 -0.62 -8.49 10.24
C GLU A 45 -2.15 -8.36 10.12
N ARG A 46 -2.64 -7.20 9.65
CA ARG A 46 -4.07 -7.01 9.37
C ARG A 46 -4.57 -7.96 8.28
N VAL A 47 -3.81 -8.12 7.20
CA VAL A 47 -4.13 -9.08 6.12
C VAL A 47 -4.15 -10.52 6.67
N PHE A 48 -3.15 -10.91 7.48
CA PHE A 48 -3.10 -12.23 8.10
C PHE A 48 -4.22 -12.48 9.12
N SER A 49 -4.63 -11.45 9.87
CA SER A 49 -5.75 -11.56 10.83
C SER A 49 -7.07 -11.80 10.10
N VAL A 50 -7.32 -11.07 9.01
CA VAL A 50 -8.50 -11.28 8.15
C VAL A 50 -8.46 -12.65 7.48
N ALA A 51 -7.29 -13.05 6.98
CA ALA A 51 -7.07 -14.39 6.43
C ALA A 51 -7.38 -15.50 7.45
N GLY A 52 -6.95 -15.33 8.69
CA GLY A 52 -7.26 -16.25 9.79
C GLY A 52 -8.78 -16.41 9.98
N GLY A 53 -9.55 -15.32 9.88
CA GLY A 53 -11.01 -15.38 9.89
C GLY A 53 -11.62 -16.13 8.70
N VAL A 54 -11.10 -15.90 7.47
CA VAL A 54 -11.57 -16.59 6.24
C VAL A 54 -11.28 -18.09 6.30
N VAL A 55 -10.12 -18.49 6.79
CA VAL A 55 -9.70 -19.89 6.94
C VAL A 55 -10.44 -20.56 8.09
N SER A 56 -10.59 -19.89 9.24
CA SER A 56 -11.13 -20.49 10.45
C SER A 56 -12.67 -20.57 10.50
N ALA A 57 -13.39 -19.66 9.83
CA ALA A 57 -14.85 -19.57 10.02
C ALA A 57 -15.69 -20.39 9.02
N ARG A 58 -15.14 -20.84 7.88
CA ARG A 58 -16.01 -21.36 6.81
C ARG A 58 -15.59 -22.63 6.08
N ARG A 59 -14.31 -23.02 6.00
CA ARG A 59 -13.92 -24.23 5.22
C ARG A 59 -12.58 -24.84 5.67
N GLU A 60 -12.63 -25.92 6.42
CA GLU A 60 -11.48 -26.80 6.73
C GLU A 60 -10.92 -27.54 5.48
N ARG A 61 -11.45 -27.25 4.28
CA ARG A 61 -11.15 -27.96 3.01
C ARG A 61 -10.62 -27.07 1.88
N LEU A 62 -10.25 -25.81 2.17
CA LEU A 62 -9.65 -24.95 1.15
C LEU A 62 -8.16 -25.29 0.98
N LEU A 63 -7.76 -25.54 -0.27
CA LEU A 63 -6.35 -25.58 -0.63
C LEU A 63 -5.70 -24.21 -0.40
N PRO A 64 -4.41 -24.16 0.00
CA PRO A 64 -3.69 -22.91 0.25
C PRO A 64 -3.77 -21.89 -0.90
N ASP A 65 -3.70 -22.35 -2.15
CA ASP A 65 -3.83 -21.50 -3.34
C ASP A 65 -5.16 -20.74 -3.41
N HIS A 66 -6.26 -21.40 -3.06
CA HIS A 66 -7.58 -20.77 -3.07
C HIS A 66 -7.72 -19.74 -1.94
N VAL A 67 -7.05 -19.96 -0.80
CA VAL A 67 -7.01 -18.98 0.29
C VAL A 67 -6.30 -17.71 -0.16
N GLN A 68 -5.15 -17.84 -0.84
CA GLN A 68 -4.42 -16.69 -1.38
C GLN A 68 -5.26 -15.89 -2.39
N GLN A 69 -5.96 -16.57 -3.30
CA GLN A 69 -6.85 -15.91 -4.27
C GLN A 69 -8.00 -15.17 -3.59
N LEU A 70 -8.60 -15.75 -2.54
CA LEU A 70 -9.68 -15.12 -1.78
C LEU A 70 -9.21 -13.90 -1.02
N ILE A 71 -8.03 -13.96 -0.38
CA ILE A 71 -7.43 -12.81 0.32
C ILE A 71 -7.13 -11.69 -0.67
N PHE A 72 -6.53 -12.03 -1.82
CA PHE A 72 -6.26 -11.08 -2.90
C PHE A 72 -7.54 -10.39 -3.36
N LEU A 73 -8.58 -11.16 -3.69
CA LEU A 73 -9.86 -10.61 -4.15
C LEU A 73 -10.52 -9.74 -3.07
N HIS A 74 -10.54 -10.20 -1.82
CA HIS A 74 -11.14 -9.46 -0.71
C HIS A 74 -10.47 -8.09 -0.50
N HIS A 75 -9.14 -8.06 -0.49
CA HIS A 75 -8.40 -6.81 -0.28
C HIS A 75 -8.58 -5.83 -1.45
N ASN A 76 -8.39 -6.30 -2.69
CA ASN A 76 -8.47 -5.43 -3.87
C ASN A 76 -9.89 -4.94 -4.17
N LEU A 77 -10.94 -5.73 -3.87
CA LEU A 77 -12.32 -5.25 -4.01
C LEU A 77 -12.69 -4.22 -2.95
N GLN A 78 -12.17 -4.35 -1.72
CA GLN A 78 -12.36 -3.34 -0.67
C GLN A 78 -11.66 -2.02 -1.02
N ASP A 79 -10.41 -2.09 -1.49
CA ASP A 79 -9.66 -0.90 -1.91
C ASP A 79 -10.39 -0.16 -3.05
N LYS A 80 -10.99 -0.91 -3.99
CA LYS A 80 -11.77 -0.32 -5.08
C LYS A 80 -13.05 0.36 -4.60
N LEU A 81 -13.72 -0.20 -3.58
CA LEU A 81 -14.91 0.40 -2.98
C LEU A 81 -14.60 1.62 -2.10
N GLN A 82 -13.39 1.71 -1.54
CA GLN A 82 -12.94 2.87 -0.74
C GLN A 82 -12.49 4.05 -1.60
N LEU A 83 -12.18 3.83 -2.88
CA LEU A 83 -11.78 4.89 -3.82
C LEU A 83 -12.96 5.54 -4.56
N GLU A 84 -14.18 5.00 -4.43
CA GLU A 84 -15.40 5.56 -5.04
C GLU A 84 -16.24 6.44 -4.09
N PHE A 85 -15.68 6.87 -2.94
CA PHE A 85 -16.30 7.84 -2.02
C PHE A 85 -15.31 8.92 -1.56
#